data_AF-M7SX13-F1
#
_entry.id   AF-M7SX13-F1
#
_cell.length_a   1.000
_cell.length_b   1.000
_cell.length_c   1.000
_cell.angle_alpha   90.00
_cell.angle_beta   90.00
_cell.angle_gamma   90.00
#
_symmetry.space_group_name_H-M   'P 1'
#
loop_
_entity.id
_entity.type
_entity.pdbx_description
1 polymer ?
#
loop_
_entity_poly.entity_id
_entity_poly.type
_entity_poly.pdbx_seq_one_letter_code
_entity_poly.pdbx_strand_id
1 'polypeptide(L)'
;MHGYTFTHPVGFREVCQAIREVAFETTCLPLIISLEVHADQEQQEVMVQIMKQEWGELLVDKPSEQCPSGMMPKLDDLRNKILVKVKRASPKPDSFGTSSTLSPYSIVLDDDATGSDDDRPNSASGKKRKVHICESLSALAIHTHSEHFETFESTAAKTPSHIFSISEKKILELHETKNREMFTHNRHFFMRAYPNGIRFDSSNLDPSLFWHKGVQMVAMNWQSCDEGMMLNEAMFSGEHGWVLKPPGYRSDNGPSSPEDAIPHRTLFLSIRVLAGQHIPLPESVSDGKAKNFRPFVKCELHVDKPEERSGAFIEGGGRIHEGEYKQKTIASKTNHPDFGTNTPGANSNNLLEFANIPKVVEQLSFVR
;
A
#
# COMPACT_ATOMS: atom_id res chain seq x y z
N MET A 1 15.60 5.13 -11.80
CA MET A 1 16.03 3.85 -12.40
C MET A 1 15.77 2.76 -11.38
N HIS A 2 15.28 1.61 -11.82
CA HIS A 2 15.29 0.40 -11.00
C HIS A 2 16.68 -0.25 -11.08
N GLY A 3 17.36 -0.40 -9.94
CA GLY A 3 18.72 -0.92 -9.89
C GLY A 3 18.85 -2.29 -10.59
N TYR A 4 20.00 -2.55 -11.21
CA TYR A 4 20.31 -3.84 -11.85
C TYR A 4 19.33 -4.28 -12.96
N THR A 5 18.64 -3.31 -13.60
CA THR A 5 17.74 -3.54 -14.74
C THR A 5 18.08 -2.61 -15.92
N PHE A 6 17.42 -2.82 -17.06
CA PHE A 6 17.54 -1.99 -18.26
C PHE A 6 16.60 -0.77 -18.28
N THR A 7 16.09 -0.34 -17.12
CA THR A 7 15.24 0.85 -17.04
C THR A 7 16.03 2.13 -17.29
N HIS A 8 15.45 3.10 -18.01
CA HIS A 8 16.11 4.37 -18.28
C HIS A 8 16.25 5.21 -16.99
N PRO A 9 17.41 5.86 -16.77
CA PRO A 9 17.57 6.79 -15.65
C PRO A 9 16.82 8.10 -15.90
N VAL A 10 16.43 8.75 -14.82
CA VAL A 10 15.80 10.08 -14.79
C VAL A 10 16.55 10.90 -13.72
N GLY A 11 16.72 12.20 -13.93
CA GLY A 11 17.43 13.06 -12.98
C GLY A 11 16.68 13.21 -11.66
N PHE A 12 17.37 13.05 -10.52
CA PHE A 12 16.75 13.22 -9.20
C PHE A 12 16.15 14.63 -9.02
N ARG A 13 16.83 15.67 -9.51
CA ARG A 13 16.32 17.05 -9.48
C ARG A 13 15.04 17.21 -10.31
N GLU A 14 15.00 16.63 -11.51
CA GLU A 14 13.83 16.69 -12.39
C GLU A 14 12.61 16.03 -11.72
N VAL A 15 12.83 14.90 -11.02
CA VAL A 15 11.77 14.26 -10.22
C VAL A 15 11.31 15.16 -9.07
N CYS A 16 12.23 15.80 -8.33
CA CYS A 16 11.85 16.74 -7.27
C CYS A 16 11.06 17.95 -7.80
N GLN A 17 11.42 18.47 -8.98
CA GLN A 17 10.72 19.56 -9.66
C GLN A 17 9.31 19.14 -10.07
N ALA A 18 9.16 17.99 -10.72
CA ALA A 18 7.86 17.45 -11.08
C ALA A 18 6.96 17.25 -9.85
N ILE A 19 7.49 16.70 -8.75
CA ILE A 19 6.74 16.57 -7.48
C ILE A 19 6.30 17.95 -6.98
N ARG A 20 7.18 18.95 -6.96
CA ARG A 20 6.86 20.30 -6.50
C ARG A 20 5.68 20.91 -7.28
N GLU A 21 5.67 20.71 -8.59
CA GLU A 21 4.65 21.25 -9.49
C GLU A 21 3.26 20.66 -9.20
N VAL A 22 3.17 19.35 -9.00
CA VAL A 22 1.87 18.64 -8.94
C VAL A 22 1.42 18.22 -7.53
N ALA A 23 2.31 18.27 -6.53
CA ALA A 23 2.11 17.68 -5.20
C ALA A 23 0.78 18.04 -4.53
N PHE A 24 0.33 19.28 -4.71
CA PHE A 24 -0.84 19.83 -4.02
C PHE A 24 -1.87 20.45 -4.97
N GLU A 25 -1.88 20.04 -6.24
CA GLU A 25 -2.87 20.53 -7.22
C GLU A 25 -4.29 20.02 -6.92
N THR A 26 -4.40 18.76 -6.47
CA THR A 26 -5.69 18.08 -6.24
C THR A 26 -5.99 17.83 -4.76
N THR A 27 -5.03 18.12 -3.87
CA THR A 27 -5.13 17.90 -2.43
C THR A 27 -4.23 18.88 -1.68
N CYS A 28 -4.58 19.24 -0.44
CA CYS A 28 -3.67 19.94 0.46
C CYS A 28 -3.12 19.03 1.57
N LEU A 29 -3.40 17.73 1.51
CA LEU A 29 -2.96 16.76 2.52
C LEU A 29 -1.50 16.36 2.28
N PRO A 30 -0.76 15.94 3.31
CA PRO A 30 0.66 15.68 3.19
C PRO A 30 1.02 14.53 2.25
N LEU A 31 2.22 14.63 1.67
CA LEU A 31 2.87 13.59 0.88
C LEU A 31 4.05 12.99 1.64
N ILE A 32 4.22 11.68 1.57
CA ILE A 32 5.38 10.96 2.12
C ILE A 32 6.22 10.43 0.96
N ILE A 33 7.43 10.95 0.79
CA ILE A 33 8.37 10.50 -0.23
C ILE A 33 9.29 9.43 0.37
N SER A 34 9.08 8.18 -0.02
CA SER A 34 9.93 7.06 0.39
C SER A 34 11.18 6.98 -0.47
N LEU A 35 12.35 7.23 0.14
CA LEU A 35 13.64 7.15 -0.53
C LEU A 35 14.28 5.77 -0.35
N GLU A 36 14.66 5.19 -1.48
CA GLU A 36 15.57 4.05 -1.52
C GLU A 36 16.94 4.52 -1.98
N VAL A 37 17.89 4.57 -1.04
CA VAL A 37 19.15 5.29 -1.22
C VAL A 37 20.28 4.31 -1.51
N HIS A 38 20.79 4.36 -2.74
CA HIS A 38 22.01 3.67 -3.18
C HIS A 38 23.16 4.62 -3.52
N ALA A 39 22.94 5.92 -3.27
CA ALA A 39 23.88 7.01 -3.54
C ALA A 39 25.02 7.01 -2.50
N ASP A 40 26.25 7.33 -2.92
CA ASP A 40 27.34 7.55 -1.98
C ASP A 40 27.12 8.80 -1.10
N GLN A 41 28.00 9.03 -0.14
CA GLN A 41 27.81 10.11 0.83
C GLN A 41 27.79 11.50 0.19
N GLU A 42 28.62 11.76 -0.82
CA GLU A 42 28.67 13.05 -1.51
C GLU A 42 27.37 13.28 -2.30
N GLN A 43 26.91 12.24 -3.00
CA GLN A 43 25.64 12.27 -3.73
C GLN A 43 24.44 12.43 -2.78
N GLN A 44 24.47 11.85 -1.58
CA GLN A 44 23.42 12.05 -0.59
C GLN A 44 23.34 13.51 -0.11
N GLU A 45 24.47 14.21 0.06
CA GLU A 45 24.47 15.64 0.36
C GLU A 45 23.84 16.44 -0.80
N VAL A 46 24.13 16.06 -2.04
CA VAL A 46 23.51 16.65 -3.23
C VAL A 46 21.99 16.39 -3.25
N MET A 47 21.53 15.19 -2.88
CA MET A 47 20.10 14.89 -2.75
C MET A 47 19.43 15.80 -1.71
N VAL A 48 20.04 15.99 -0.54
CA VAL A 48 19.53 16.90 0.51
C VAL A 48 19.46 18.33 -0.01
N GLN A 49 20.51 18.80 -0.69
CA GLN A 49 20.52 20.13 -1.29
C GLN A 49 19.39 20.30 -2.32
N ILE A 50 19.21 19.33 -3.21
CA ILE A 50 18.13 19.33 -4.22
C ILE A 50 16.77 19.41 -3.53
N MET A 51 16.48 18.52 -2.58
CA MET A 51 15.19 18.49 -1.89
C MET A 51 14.89 19.82 -1.19
N LYS A 52 15.88 20.41 -0.49
CA LYS A 52 15.73 21.71 0.16
C LYS A 52 15.50 22.85 -0.84
N GLN A 53 16.20 22.85 -1.97
CA GLN A 53 16.06 23.87 -3.01
C GLN A 53 14.72 23.78 -3.74
N GLU A 54 14.30 22.57 -4.12
CA GLU A 54 13.09 22.38 -4.94
C GLU A 54 11.82 22.43 -4.10
N TRP A 55 11.80 21.86 -2.90
CA TRP A 55 10.60 21.80 -2.07
C TRP A 55 10.47 22.96 -1.08
N GLY A 56 11.58 23.59 -0.67
CA GLY A 56 11.57 24.78 0.18
C GLY A 56 10.67 24.63 1.40
N GLU A 57 9.69 25.53 1.55
CA GLU A 57 8.73 25.53 2.67
C GLU A 57 7.76 24.34 2.67
N LEU A 58 7.62 23.62 1.56
CA LEU A 58 6.81 22.39 1.50
C LEU A 58 7.50 21.25 2.25
N LEU A 59 8.84 21.22 2.29
CA LEU A 59 9.59 20.17 2.97
C LEU A 59 9.52 20.32 4.50
N VAL A 60 9.22 19.24 5.20
CA VAL A 60 9.42 19.14 6.65
C VAL A 60 10.89 18.82 6.91
N ASP A 61 11.70 19.85 7.16
CA ASP A 61 13.14 19.72 7.44
C ASP A 61 13.51 19.97 8.91
N LYS A 62 12.53 20.39 9.73
CA LYS A 62 12.67 20.58 11.19
C LYS A 62 11.39 20.16 11.92
N PRO A 63 11.49 19.63 13.15
CA PRO A 63 10.32 19.40 13.99
C PRO A 63 9.57 20.71 14.26
N SER A 64 8.24 20.68 14.22
CA SER A 64 7.41 21.82 14.61
C SER A 64 7.41 21.99 16.14
N GLU A 65 7.35 23.23 16.62
CA GLU A 65 7.19 23.50 18.07
C GLU A 65 5.92 22.85 18.64
N GLN A 66 4.88 22.71 17.81
CA GLN A 66 3.60 22.10 18.17
C GLN A 66 3.65 20.56 18.20
N CYS A 67 4.64 19.95 17.55
CA CYS A 67 4.83 18.50 17.51
C CYS A 67 6.33 18.18 17.57
N PRO A 68 6.92 18.13 18.78
CA PRO A 68 8.32 17.77 18.96
C PRO A 68 8.64 16.38 18.42
N SER A 69 9.93 16.16 18.12
CA SER A 69 10.44 14.84 17.75
C SER A 69 10.05 13.79 18.80
N GLY A 70 9.34 12.74 18.37
CA GLY A 70 8.81 11.70 19.26
C GLY A 70 7.29 11.72 19.42
N MET A 71 6.59 12.70 18.83
CA MET A 71 5.13 12.67 18.66
C MET A 71 4.77 12.56 17.17
N MET A 72 3.60 11.97 16.89
CA MET A 72 3.03 11.98 15.54
C MET A 72 2.13 13.21 15.37
N PRO A 73 2.33 14.03 14.33
CA PRO A 73 1.50 15.20 14.06
C PRO A 73 0.09 14.77 13.63
N LYS A 74 -0.90 15.66 13.81
CA LYS A 74 -2.21 15.44 13.19
C LYS A 74 -2.11 15.71 11.70
N LEU A 75 -3.01 15.10 10.93
CA LEU A 75 -3.06 15.28 9.48
C LEU A 75 -3.25 16.76 9.09
N ASP A 76 -4.09 17.49 9.85
CA ASP A 76 -4.33 18.91 9.62
C ASP A 76 -3.10 19.80 9.82
N ASP A 77 -2.17 19.40 10.69
CA ASP A 77 -0.94 20.16 10.97
C ASP A 77 0.09 20.02 9.85
N LEU A 78 -0.11 19.06 8.95
CA LEU A 78 0.79 18.71 7.84
C LEU A 78 0.24 19.15 6.47
N ARG A 79 -0.68 20.11 6.43
CA ARG A 79 -1.21 20.61 5.16
C ARG A 79 -0.11 21.23 4.30
N ASN A 80 -0.10 20.86 3.01
CA ASN A 80 0.90 21.26 2.03
C ASN A 80 2.34 20.91 2.44
N LYS A 81 2.52 19.77 3.13
CA LYS A 81 3.84 19.31 3.58
C LYS A 81 4.29 18.02 2.89
N ILE A 82 5.58 17.97 2.59
CA ILE A 82 6.31 16.83 2.04
C ILE A 82 7.20 16.28 3.15
N LEU A 83 6.97 15.03 3.52
CA LEU A 83 7.75 14.29 4.51
C LEU A 83 8.70 13.33 3.78
N VAL A 84 9.92 13.19 4.28
CA VAL A 84 10.90 12.26 3.72
C VAL A 84 10.93 10.99 4.56
N LYS A 85 10.74 9.84 3.93
CA LYS A 85 10.95 8.53 4.55
C LYS A 85 12.29 7.96 4.12
N VAL A 86 13.24 7.84 5.04
CA VAL A 86 14.57 7.25 4.81
C VAL A 86 15.07 6.52 6.07
N LYS A 87 16.04 5.59 5.89
CA LYS A 87 16.75 4.90 6.97
C LYS A 87 17.49 5.89 7.88
N ARG A 88 17.60 5.56 9.17
CA ARG A 88 18.43 6.34 10.11
C ARG A 88 19.91 6.22 9.79
N ALA A 89 20.66 7.29 10.06
CA ALA A 89 22.11 7.26 10.08
C ALA A 89 22.58 6.25 11.14
N SER A 90 23.56 5.42 10.79
CA SER A 90 24.20 4.53 11.76
C SER A 90 25.07 5.38 12.71
N PRO A 91 25.10 5.10 14.03
CA PRO A 91 26.01 5.79 14.93
C PRO A 91 27.44 5.66 14.42
N LYS A 92 28.17 6.78 14.34
CA LYS A 92 29.62 6.72 14.06
C LYS A 92 30.28 5.96 15.21
N PRO A 93 31.09 4.92 14.96
CA PRO A 93 31.91 4.35 16.02
C PRO A 93 32.83 5.46 16.53
N ASP A 94 32.78 5.71 17.84
CA ASP A 94 33.64 6.68 18.49
C ASP A 94 35.10 6.39 18.11
N SER A 95 35.71 7.34 17.40
CA SER A 95 37.10 7.24 16.97
C SER A 95 38.00 7.57 18.15
N PHE A 96 38.12 6.64 19.09
CA PHE A 96 39.19 6.58 20.07
C PHE A 96 39.88 5.22 19.98
N GLY A 97 41.11 5.22 19.45
CA GLY A 97 42.07 4.12 19.62
C GLY A 97 42.49 3.42 18.34
N THR A 98 43.67 3.77 17.85
CA THR A 98 44.54 2.90 17.04
C THR A 98 44.68 1.52 17.68
N SER A 99 44.15 0.47 17.06
CA SER A 99 44.82 -0.85 16.99
C SER A 99 44.13 -1.77 15.98
N SER A 100 44.95 -2.39 15.13
CA SER A 100 44.56 -3.43 14.20
C SER A 100 44.01 -4.66 14.93
N THR A 101 42.74 -4.99 14.73
CA THR A 101 42.23 -6.36 14.82
C THR A 101 41.02 -6.52 13.90
N LEU A 102 41.09 -7.51 13.01
CA LEU A 102 40.00 -7.98 12.17
C LEU A 102 38.80 -8.36 13.05
N SER A 103 37.78 -7.52 13.11
CA SER A 103 36.51 -7.87 13.76
C SER A 103 35.59 -8.59 12.76
N PRO A 104 34.88 -9.65 13.18
CA PRO A 104 34.00 -10.40 12.29
C PRO A 104 32.78 -9.53 11.97
N TYR A 105 32.66 -9.22 10.67
CA TYR A 105 31.50 -8.59 10.06
C TYR A 105 30.19 -9.23 10.55
N SER A 106 29.32 -8.43 11.17
CA SER A 106 27.93 -8.82 11.41
C SER A 106 27.21 -8.97 10.07
N ILE A 107 26.77 -10.20 9.78
CA ILE A 107 25.91 -10.51 8.65
C ILE A 107 24.49 -10.20 9.10
N VAL A 108 23.90 -9.13 8.55
CA VAL A 108 22.46 -8.88 8.59
C VAL A 108 21.94 -8.96 7.16
N LEU A 109 21.04 -9.90 6.92
CA LEU A 109 20.26 -10.01 5.68
C LEU A 109 19.23 -8.87 5.72
N ASP A 110 19.41 -7.86 4.87
CA ASP A 110 18.56 -6.67 4.80
C ASP A 110 17.53 -6.89 3.69
N ASP A 111 16.38 -7.47 4.05
CA ASP A 111 15.24 -7.74 3.13
C ASP A 111 14.13 -6.67 3.29
N ASP A 112 13.92 -6.14 4.51
CA ASP A 112 12.66 -5.45 4.89
C ASP A 112 12.76 -3.94 5.23
N ALA A 113 13.85 -3.25 4.88
CA ALA A 113 13.97 -1.82 5.23
C ALA A 113 14.02 -0.87 4.03
N THR A 114 14.25 -1.40 2.82
CA THR A 114 14.33 -0.67 1.56
C THR A 114 13.87 -1.55 0.41
N GLY A 115 12.55 -1.82 0.33
CA GLY A 115 11.78 -2.04 -0.90
C GLY A 115 12.21 -3.04 -1.97
N SER A 116 13.24 -3.86 -1.77
CA SER A 116 13.80 -4.72 -2.82
C SER A 116 14.08 -6.13 -2.30
N ASP A 117 13.06 -7.00 -2.39
CA ASP A 117 13.24 -8.46 -2.42
C ASP A 117 13.91 -8.83 -3.75
N ASP A 118 15.22 -8.66 -3.86
CA ASP A 118 16.00 -9.13 -5.02
C ASP A 118 16.30 -10.63 -4.81
N ASP A 119 15.24 -11.43 -4.81
CA ASP A 119 15.20 -12.86 -4.46
C ASP A 119 15.70 -13.71 -5.65
N ARG A 120 16.90 -13.40 -6.17
CA ARG A 120 17.55 -14.23 -7.19
C ARG A 120 18.16 -15.47 -6.53
N PRO A 121 17.90 -16.69 -7.04
CA PRO A 121 18.57 -17.88 -6.56
C PRO A 121 20.08 -17.76 -6.86
N ASN A 122 20.87 -17.74 -5.79
CA ASN A 122 22.32 -17.95 -5.73
C ASN A 122 23.05 -17.99 -7.08
N SER A 123 23.60 -16.84 -7.50
CA SER A 123 24.80 -16.83 -8.32
C SER A 123 25.91 -16.14 -7.53
N ALA A 124 26.99 -16.88 -7.31
CA ALA A 124 28.16 -16.45 -6.56
C ALA A 124 28.82 -15.22 -7.23
N SER A 125 28.47 -14.00 -6.83
CA SER A 125 29.27 -12.80 -7.09
C SER A 125 28.84 -11.62 -6.20
N GLY A 126 29.75 -11.16 -5.32
CA GLY A 126 29.75 -9.83 -4.71
C GLY A 126 28.80 -9.60 -3.53
N LYS A 127 29.36 -9.47 -2.31
CA LYS A 127 28.66 -8.88 -1.16
C LYS A 127 28.15 -7.48 -1.56
N LYS A 128 26.83 -7.23 -1.53
CA LYS A 128 26.27 -5.88 -1.72
C LYS A 128 26.89 -4.96 -0.66
N ARG A 129 27.60 -3.91 -1.08
CA ARG A 129 28.18 -2.91 -0.17
C ARG A 129 27.02 -2.12 0.45
N LYS A 130 26.87 -2.19 1.77
CA LYS A 130 25.84 -1.42 2.49
C LYS A 130 26.19 0.07 2.39
N VAL A 131 25.29 0.84 1.79
CA VAL A 131 25.39 2.30 1.74
C VAL A 131 24.95 2.85 3.09
N HIS A 132 25.81 3.63 3.75
CA HIS A 132 25.47 4.32 4.98
C HIS A 132 24.73 5.62 4.67
N ILE A 133 23.64 5.88 5.38
CA ILE A 133 22.91 7.15 5.28
C ILE A 133 23.67 8.24 6.03
N CYS A 134 23.91 9.38 5.38
CA CYS A 134 24.54 10.53 6.03
C CYS A 134 23.57 11.23 7.00
N GLU A 135 24.15 11.94 7.97
CA GLU A 135 23.37 12.61 9.02
C GLU A 135 22.38 13.63 8.45
N SER A 136 22.79 14.40 7.43
CA SER A 136 21.97 15.44 6.82
C SER A 136 20.73 14.86 6.13
N LEU A 137 20.85 13.68 5.50
CA LEU A 137 19.73 12.98 4.87
C LEU A 137 18.83 12.31 5.92
N SER A 138 19.42 11.64 6.91
CA SER A 138 18.70 11.04 8.04
C SER A 138 17.87 12.07 8.82
N ALA A 139 18.40 13.29 8.98
CA ALA A 139 17.73 14.37 9.70
C ALA A 139 16.43 14.87 9.03
N LEU A 140 16.22 14.59 7.74
CA LEU A 140 14.96 14.91 7.06
C LEU A 140 13.80 13.97 7.43
N ALA A 141 14.07 12.81 8.00
CA ALA A 141 13.05 11.79 8.28
C ALA A 141 12.30 11.94 9.61
N ILE A 142 11.93 13.16 9.99
CA ILE A 142 11.48 13.53 11.35
C ILE A 142 10.33 12.66 11.89
N HIS A 143 9.26 12.47 11.11
CA HIS A 143 8.07 11.72 11.53
C HIS A 143 7.90 10.38 10.80
N THR A 144 8.83 10.04 9.89
CA THR A 144 8.66 8.94 8.93
C THR A 144 9.97 8.15 8.74
N HIS A 145 10.64 7.80 9.83
CA HIS A 145 11.90 7.04 9.79
C HIS A 145 11.66 5.61 9.30
N SER A 146 12.45 5.15 8.32
CA SER A 146 12.45 3.73 7.95
C SER A 146 13.30 2.94 8.93
N GLU A 147 12.72 1.88 9.50
CA GLU A 147 13.41 0.95 10.39
C GLU A 147 13.31 -0.47 9.82
N HIS A 148 14.30 -1.31 10.16
CA HIS A 148 14.25 -2.73 9.83
C HIS A 148 13.33 -3.45 10.82
N PHE A 149 12.45 -4.30 10.30
CA PHE A 149 11.58 -5.10 11.13
C PHE A 149 12.33 -6.32 11.67
N GLU A 150 12.42 -6.44 12.99
CA GLU A 150 12.93 -7.64 13.67
C GLU A 150 11.79 -8.38 14.35
N THR A 151 11.17 -7.72 15.33
CA THR A 151 9.99 -8.19 16.05
C THR A 151 9.15 -7.00 16.54
N PHE A 152 7.89 -7.26 16.91
CA PHE A 152 6.98 -6.24 17.46
C PHE A 152 7.36 -5.80 18.89
N GLU A 153 8.24 -6.52 19.57
CA GLU A 153 8.73 -6.19 20.92
C GLU A 153 9.98 -5.30 20.91
N SER A 154 10.61 -5.16 19.74
CA SER A 154 11.85 -4.39 19.55
C SER A 154 11.68 -2.92 19.95
N THR A 155 12.80 -2.26 20.27
CA THR A 155 12.78 -0.81 20.56
C THR A 155 12.40 0.01 19.33
N ALA A 156 12.77 -0.46 18.13
CA ALA A 156 12.35 0.15 16.87
C ALA A 156 10.82 0.19 16.76
N ALA A 157 10.15 -0.93 17.08
CA ALA A 157 8.69 -1.06 17.05
C ALA A 157 7.92 -0.17 18.05
N LYS A 158 8.64 0.55 18.92
CA LYS A 158 8.07 1.44 19.94
C LYS A 158 8.35 2.92 19.66
N THR A 159 9.11 3.23 18.61
CA THR A 159 9.49 4.60 18.27
C THR A 159 8.39 5.28 17.45
N PRO A 160 7.68 6.31 17.91
CA PRO A 160 6.46 6.80 17.24
C PRO A 160 6.56 7.08 15.74
N SER A 161 7.69 7.59 15.27
CA SER A 161 7.98 7.94 13.88
C SER A 161 8.41 6.77 12.98
N HIS A 162 8.55 5.55 13.51
CA HIS A 162 9.07 4.43 12.74
C HIS A 162 8.05 3.93 11.71
N ILE A 163 8.56 3.46 10.58
CA ILE A 163 7.80 2.83 9.50
C ILE A 163 8.53 1.56 9.09
N PHE A 164 7.88 0.42 9.29
CA PHE A 164 8.34 -0.85 8.71
C PHE A 164 7.88 -0.95 7.25
N SER A 165 8.78 -1.37 6.36
CA SER A 165 8.46 -1.61 4.94
C SER A 165 8.60 -3.09 4.65
N ILE A 166 7.50 -3.83 4.66
CA ILE A 166 7.51 -5.29 4.64
C ILE A 166 6.94 -5.78 3.30
N SER A 167 7.55 -6.81 2.71
CA SER A 167 7.06 -7.39 1.46
C SER A 167 5.68 -8.05 1.64
N GLU A 168 4.90 -8.15 0.55
CA GLU A 168 3.56 -8.78 0.60
C GLU A 168 3.60 -10.18 1.22
N LYS A 169 4.60 -10.98 0.87
CA LYS A 169 4.77 -12.36 1.35
C LYS A 169 5.01 -12.35 2.85
N LYS A 170 5.88 -11.47 3.33
CA LYS A 170 6.23 -11.42 4.74
C LYS A 170 5.07 -10.93 5.62
N ILE A 171 4.23 -10.02 5.13
CA ILE A 171 3.00 -9.63 5.84
C ILE A 171 2.04 -10.81 5.99
N LEU A 172 1.91 -11.65 4.96
CA LEU A 172 1.05 -12.85 5.06
C LEU A 172 1.62 -13.87 6.05
N GLU A 173 2.94 -14.09 6.08
CA GLU A 173 3.58 -14.92 7.11
C GLU A 173 3.38 -14.37 8.53
N LEU A 174 3.48 -13.05 8.69
CA LEU A 174 3.23 -12.38 9.98
C LEU A 174 1.76 -12.46 10.38
N HIS A 175 0.84 -12.45 9.41
CA HIS A 175 -0.57 -12.66 9.68
C HIS A 175 -0.84 -14.06 10.22
N GLU A 176 -0.18 -15.09 9.69
CA GLU A 176 -0.36 -16.47 10.15
C GLU A 176 0.26 -16.71 11.54
N THR A 177 1.40 -16.08 11.81
CA THR A 177 2.19 -16.37 13.01
C THR A 177 2.03 -15.37 14.14
N LYS A 178 1.68 -14.12 13.83
CA LYS A 178 1.68 -12.95 14.73
C LYS A 178 0.53 -11.98 14.42
N ASN A 179 -0.64 -12.51 14.04
CA ASN A 179 -1.82 -11.75 13.64
C ASN A 179 -2.11 -10.56 14.58
N ARG A 180 -2.24 -10.88 15.87
CA ARG A 180 -2.73 -9.93 16.89
C ARG A 180 -1.69 -8.85 17.19
N GLU A 181 -0.42 -9.24 17.24
CA GLU A 181 0.71 -8.34 17.45
C GLU A 181 0.83 -7.36 16.29
N MET A 182 0.74 -7.85 15.05
CA MET A 182 0.77 -7.02 13.85
C MET A 182 -0.43 -6.05 13.80
N PHE A 183 -1.64 -6.55 14.05
CA PHE A 183 -2.83 -5.71 14.06
C PHE A 183 -2.72 -4.60 15.13
N THR A 184 -2.30 -4.98 16.34
CA THR A 184 -2.09 -4.04 17.45
C THR A 184 -1.03 -3.00 17.09
N HIS A 185 0.09 -3.41 16.50
CA HIS A 185 1.11 -2.50 16.01
C HIS A 185 0.53 -1.48 15.02
N ASN A 186 -0.20 -1.95 14.01
CA ASN A 186 -0.75 -1.11 12.94
C ASN A 186 -1.83 -0.14 13.43
N ARG A 187 -2.41 -0.35 14.61
CA ARG A 187 -3.29 0.65 15.24
C ARG A 187 -2.51 1.92 15.63
N HIS A 188 -1.25 1.79 16.02
CA HIS A 188 -0.45 2.86 16.61
C HIS A 188 0.67 3.39 15.70
N PHE A 189 1.18 2.57 14.78
CA PHE A 189 2.36 2.89 13.99
C PHE A 189 2.14 2.58 12.51
N PHE A 190 2.89 3.26 11.64
CA PHE A 190 2.80 3.06 10.19
C PHE A 190 3.50 1.78 9.76
N MET A 191 2.86 1.07 8.83
CA MET A 191 3.44 -0.02 8.08
C MET A 191 3.22 0.20 6.59
N ARG A 192 4.25 -0.12 5.80
CA ARG A 192 4.21 -0.12 4.34
C ARG A 192 4.28 -1.55 3.81
N ALA A 193 3.28 -1.95 3.05
CA ALA A 193 3.31 -3.14 2.21
C ALA A 193 3.82 -2.78 0.81
N TYR A 194 4.51 -3.69 0.14
CA TYR A 194 4.85 -3.54 -1.28
C TYR A 194 4.83 -4.88 -2.02
N PRO A 195 4.59 -4.86 -3.35
CA PRO A 195 4.55 -6.08 -4.14
C PRO A 195 5.92 -6.78 -4.11
N ASN A 196 5.92 -8.12 -4.05
CA ASN A 196 7.16 -8.89 -4.05
C ASN A 196 7.90 -8.74 -5.39
N GLY A 197 9.25 -8.76 -5.35
CA GLY A 197 10.12 -8.59 -6.53
C GLY A 197 9.92 -9.62 -7.65
N ILE A 198 9.28 -10.76 -7.37
CA ILE A 198 8.91 -11.78 -8.37
C ILE A 198 7.84 -11.25 -9.35
N ARG A 199 7.12 -10.16 -9.02
CA ARG A 199 6.12 -9.53 -9.90
C ARG A 199 6.78 -8.64 -10.97
N PHE A 200 7.57 -9.26 -11.84
CA PHE A 200 8.28 -8.58 -12.93
C PHE A 200 7.32 -7.97 -13.97
N ASP A 201 6.08 -8.44 -14.03
CA ASP A 201 5.02 -7.92 -14.89
C ASP A 201 4.33 -6.67 -14.32
N SER A 202 4.79 -6.18 -13.16
CA SER A 202 4.18 -5.07 -12.43
C SER A 202 2.72 -5.33 -12.02
N SER A 203 2.28 -6.59 -11.91
CA SER A 203 0.97 -6.93 -11.34
C SER A 203 0.85 -6.47 -9.90
N ASN A 204 -0.37 -6.14 -9.47
CA ASN A 204 -0.67 -5.81 -8.09
C ASN A 204 -1.23 -7.00 -7.30
N LEU A 205 -1.13 -6.87 -5.99
CA LEU A 205 -1.81 -7.67 -4.98
C LEU A 205 -3.24 -7.15 -4.75
N ASP A 206 -4.06 -7.92 -4.04
CA ASP A 206 -5.31 -7.40 -3.47
C ASP A 206 -4.99 -6.46 -2.30
N PRO A 207 -5.21 -5.13 -2.40
CA PRO A 207 -4.89 -4.22 -1.32
C PRO A 207 -5.81 -4.38 -0.10
N SER A 208 -7.03 -4.91 -0.26
CA SER A 208 -7.97 -5.04 0.87
C SER A 208 -7.45 -5.98 1.94
N LEU A 209 -6.74 -7.04 1.54
CA LEU A 209 -6.10 -8.00 2.44
C LEU A 209 -5.16 -7.34 3.46
N PHE A 210 -4.51 -6.24 3.06
CA PHE A 210 -3.54 -5.51 3.88
C PHE A 210 -4.24 -4.43 4.71
N TRP A 211 -5.27 -3.78 4.16
CA TRP A 211 -6.11 -2.84 4.91
C TRP A 211 -6.86 -3.52 6.04
N HIS A 212 -7.36 -4.76 5.86
CA HIS A 212 -7.95 -5.58 6.93
C HIS A 212 -6.95 -5.92 8.05
N LYS A 213 -5.65 -5.84 7.77
CA LYS A 213 -4.57 -6.00 8.77
C LYS A 213 -4.11 -4.65 9.36
N GLY A 214 -4.80 -3.56 9.03
CA GLY A 214 -4.53 -2.21 9.50
C GLY A 214 -3.34 -1.51 8.83
N VAL A 215 -2.72 -2.13 7.82
CA VAL A 215 -1.60 -1.55 7.07
C VAL A 215 -2.08 -0.31 6.33
N GLN A 216 -1.39 0.81 6.49
CA GLN A 216 -1.83 2.10 5.95
C GLN A 216 -1.26 2.38 4.57
N MET A 217 0.01 2.03 4.34
CA MET A 217 0.72 2.33 3.10
C MET A 217 0.85 1.07 2.24
N VAL A 218 -0.20 0.72 1.50
CA VAL A 218 -0.15 -0.39 0.55
C VAL A 218 0.34 0.14 -0.80
N ALA A 219 1.63 -0.04 -1.09
CA ALA A 219 2.22 0.48 -2.33
C ALA A 219 1.77 -0.37 -3.52
N MET A 220 1.36 0.31 -4.59
CA MET A 220 0.83 -0.30 -5.81
C MET A 220 1.63 0.16 -7.04
N ASN A 221 1.63 -0.65 -8.09
CA ASN A 221 2.14 -0.33 -9.41
C ASN A 221 1.07 0.46 -10.19
N TRP A 222 1.12 1.80 -10.12
CA TRP A 222 0.15 2.71 -10.75
C TRP A 222 0.10 2.63 -12.28
N GLN A 223 1.16 2.13 -12.92
CA GLN A 223 1.19 1.87 -14.35
C GLN A 223 0.29 0.69 -14.78
N SER A 224 -0.14 -0.16 -13.85
CA SER A 224 -0.96 -1.34 -14.09
C SER A 224 -2.40 -1.08 -13.69
N CYS A 225 -3.30 -0.91 -14.67
CA CYS A 225 -4.74 -0.81 -14.43
C CYS A 225 -5.36 -2.20 -14.29
N ASP A 226 -5.05 -2.86 -13.17
CA ASP A 226 -5.55 -4.19 -12.83
C ASP A 226 -6.60 -4.14 -11.71
N GLU A 227 -7.04 -5.32 -11.31
CA GLU A 227 -8.05 -5.53 -10.28
C GLU A 227 -7.69 -4.83 -8.94
N GLY A 228 -6.41 -4.82 -8.56
CA GLY A 228 -5.94 -4.21 -7.32
C GLY A 228 -5.95 -2.68 -7.42
N MET A 229 -5.59 -2.15 -8.58
CA MET A 229 -5.69 -0.72 -8.85
C MET A 229 -7.13 -0.21 -8.81
N MET A 230 -8.09 -0.99 -9.32
CA MET A 230 -9.52 -0.63 -9.24
C MET A 230 -10.00 -0.50 -7.78
N LEU A 231 -9.57 -1.41 -6.90
CA LEU A 231 -9.88 -1.34 -5.46
C LEU A 231 -9.18 -0.15 -4.78
N ASN A 232 -7.94 0.14 -5.18
CA ASN A 232 -7.21 1.31 -4.71
C ASN A 232 -7.92 2.63 -5.07
N GLU A 233 -8.30 2.80 -6.34
CA GLU A 233 -9.10 3.94 -6.79
C GLU A 233 -10.43 4.04 -6.04
N ALA A 234 -11.13 2.92 -5.81
CA ALA A 234 -12.37 2.90 -5.05
C ALA A 234 -12.20 3.34 -3.59
N MET A 235 -11.14 2.89 -2.90
CA MET A 235 -10.83 3.27 -1.51
C MET A 235 -10.60 4.77 -1.37
N PHE A 236 -9.87 5.39 -2.30
CA PHE A 236 -9.44 6.78 -2.17
C PHE A 236 -10.30 7.79 -2.95
N SER A 237 -11.35 7.32 -3.63
CA SER A 237 -12.26 8.17 -4.41
C SER A 237 -12.94 9.22 -3.53
N GLY A 238 -12.66 10.50 -3.80
CA GLY A 238 -13.19 11.63 -3.04
C GLY A 238 -12.48 11.92 -1.71
N GLU A 239 -11.47 11.14 -1.33
CA GLU A 239 -10.78 11.21 -0.03
C GLU A 239 -9.39 11.88 -0.12
N HIS A 240 -8.97 12.29 -1.32
CA HIS A 240 -7.72 13.01 -1.57
C HIS A 240 -6.46 12.30 -1.04
N GLY A 241 -6.49 10.96 -0.98
CA GLY A 241 -5.37 10.09 -0.62
C GLY A 241 -5.28 9.70 0.86
N TRP A 242 -6.15 10.20 1.74
CA TRP A 242 -6.13 9.87 3.18
C TRP A 242 -7.51 9.49 3.68
N VAL A 243 -7.71 8.20 3.98
CA VAL A 243 -8.97 7.68 4.53
C VAL A 243 -8.79 7.36 6.01
N LEU A 244 -9.71 7.85 6.85
CA LEU A 244 -9.71 7.49 8.27
C LEU A 244 -10.11 6.02 8.44
N LYS A 245 -9.20 5.20 8.99
CA LYS A 245 -9.48 3.79 9.31
C LYS A 245 -10.79 3.61 10.09
N PRO A 246 -11.53 2.49 9.97
CA PRO A 246 -12.76 2.29 10.73
C PRO A 246 -12.52 2.21 12.26
N PRO A 247 -13.57 2.38 13.09
CA PRO A 247 -13.48 2.10 14.54
C PRO A 247 -12.89 0.70 14.81
N GLY A 248 -12.07 0.59 15.85
CA GLY A 248 -11.32 -0.63 16.20
C GLY A 248 -9.96 -0.80 15.52
N TYR A 249 -9.76 -0.14 14.36
CA TYR A 249 -8.46 -0.09 13.66
C TYR A 249 -7.61 1.12 14.06
N ARG A 250 -8.16 2.02 14.88
CA ARG A 250 -7.53 3.26 15.35
C ARG A 250 -6.82 3.05 16.68
N SER A 251 -5.90 3.94 17.02
CA SER A 251 -5.15 3.95 18.29
C SER A 251 -5.96 4.43 19.50
N ASP A 252 -7.27 4.68 19.35
CA ASP A 252 -8.12 5.17 20.42
C ASP A 252 -8.34 4.11 21.52
N ASN A 253 -8.61 4.59 22.73
CA ASN A 253 -8.90 3.77 23.92
C ASN A 253 -10.31 3.14 23.82
N GLY A 254 -10.56 2.40 22.73
CA GLY A 254 -11.72 1.54 22.57
C GLY A 254 -11.68 0.33 23.52
N PRO A 255 -12.64 -0.60 23.40
CA PRO A 255 -12.75 -1.73 24.32
C PRO A 255 -11.46 -2.57 24.40
N SER A 256 -11.35 -3.32 25.49
CA SER A 256 -10.15 -4.05 25.94
C SER A 256 -9.57 -5.02 24.90
N SER A 257 -10.37 -5.42 23.89
CA SER A 257 -9.91 -6.20 22.74
C SER A 257 -10.21 -5.45 21.43
N PRO A 258 -9.29 -5.45 20.44
CA PRO A 258 -9.54 -4.83 19.15
C PRO A 258 -10.71 -5.49 18.37
N GLU A 259 -10.94 -6.78 18.57
CA GLU A 259 -12.03 -7.52 17.94
C GLU A 259 -13.41 -7.02 18.38
N ASP A 260 -13.57 -6.66 19.66
CA ASP A 260 -14.82 -6.09 20.19
C ASP A 260 -15.06 -4.66 19.70
N ALA A 261 -14.01 -3.96 19.26
CA ALA A 261 -14.07 -2.57 18.81
C ALA A 261 -14.49 -2.45 17.33
N ILE A 262 -14.38 -3.52 16.55
CA ILE A 262 -14.66 -3.51 15.11
C ILE A 262 -16.17 -3.73 14.89
N PRO A 263 -16.90 -2.74 14.34
CA PRO A 263 -18.33 -2.88 14.11
C PRO A 263 -18.58 -3.83 12.92
N HIS A 264 -18.93 -5.07 13.24
CA HIS A 264 -19.30 -6.09 12.26
C HIS A 264 -20.80 -6.05 11.95
N ARG A 265 -21.16 -6.24 10.68
CA ARG A 265 -22.56 -6.37 10.24
C ARG A 265 -22.78 -7.61 9.40
N THR A 266 -24.01 -8.09 9.38
CA THR A 266 -24.46 -9.08 8.39
C THR A 266 -25.04 -8.32 7.21
N LEU A 267 -24.40 -8.43 6.05
CA LEU A 267 -24.80 -7.74 4.84
C LEU A 267 -25.87 -8.52 4.07
N PHE A 268 -26.88 -7.78 3.62
CA PHE A 268 -27.85 -8.20 2.61
C PHE A 268 -27.83 -7.16 1.50
N LEU A 269 -27.26 -7.50 0.35
CA LEU A 269 -27.09 -6.61 -0.79
C LEU A 269 -27.79 -7.20 -2.00
N SER A 270 -28.65 -6.41 -2.64
CA SER A 270 -29.36 -6.77 -3.86
C SER A 270 -29.08 -5.73 -4.92
N ILE A 271 -28.44 -6.12 -6.01
CA ILE A 271 -28.08 -5.25 -7.13
C ILE A 271 -28.90 -5.66 -8.34
N ARG A 272 -29.78 -4.76 -8.80
CA ARG A 272 -30.54 -4.97 -10.03
C ARG A 272 -29.86 -4.25 -11.20
N VAL A 273 -29.37 -5.04 -12.14
CA VAL A 273 -28.82 -4.52 -13.40
C VAL A 273 -29.96 -4.31 -14.38
N LEU A 274 -30.17 -3.07 -14.81
CA LEU A 274 -31.29 -2.73 -15.69
C LEU A 274 -30.89 -2.81 -17.16
N ALA A 275 -29.87 -2.03 -17.55
CA ALA A 275 -29.38 -1.94 -18.90
C ALA A 275 -27.93 -1.43 -18.91
N GLY A 276 -27.25 -1.56 -20.04
CA GLY A 276 -26.01 -0.86 -20.35
C GLY A 276 -26.17 -0.05 -21.64
N GLN A 277 -25.39 1.01 -21.80
CA GLN A 277 -25.41 1.83 -23.01
C GLN A 277 -23.98 2.12 -23.47
N HIS A 278 -23.78 2.07 -24.79
CA HIS A 278 -22.49 2.39 -25.42
C HIS A 278 -21.32 1.59 -24.84
N ILE A 279 -21.54 0.33 -24.49
CA ILE A 279 -20.47 -0.54 -24.00
C ILE A 279 -19.42 -0.67 -25.12
N PRO A 280 -18.13 -0.33 -24.88
CA PRO A 280 -17.10 -0.43 -25.89
C PRO A 280 -17.02 -1.83 -26.49
N LEU A 281 -16.95 -1.90 -27.82
CA LEU A 281 -16.77 -3.17 -28.51
C LEU A 281 -15.31 -3.62 -28.43
N PRO A 282 -15.03 -4.92 -28.26
CA PRO A 282 -13.68 -5.43 -28.40
C PRO A 282 -13.11 -5.11 -29.79
N GLU A 283 -11.81 -4.87 -29.90
CA GLU A 283 -11.15 -4.52 -31.17
C GLU A 283 -11.40 -5.53 -32.30
N SER A 284 -11.65 -6.80 -31.94
CA SER A 284 -11.98 -7.88 -32.87
C SER A 284 -13.40 -7.81 -33.45
N VAL A 285 -14.26 -6.93 -32.95
CA VAL A 285 -15.66 -6.79 -33.34
C VAL A 285 -15.86 -5.45 -34.06
N SER A 286 -15.94 -5.50 -35.39
CA SER A 286 -16.32 -4.34 -36.22
C SER A 286 -17.72 -3.80 -35.86
N ASP A 287 -17.94 -2.48 -35.95
CA ASP A 287 -19.22 -1.82 -35.60
C ASP A 287 -20.47 -2.46 -36.22
N GLY A 288 -20.40 -2.92 -37.47
CA GLY A 288 -21.50 -3.61 -38.15
C GLY A 288 -21.91 -4.96 -37.52
N LYS A 289 -21.12 -5.47 -36.57
CA LYS A 289 -21.36 -6.70 -35.80
C LYS A 289 -21.76 -6.45 -34.35
N ALA A 290 -22.01 -5.19 -33.94
CA ALA A 290 -22.48 -4.84 -32.60
C ALA A 290 -23.69 -5.69 -32.16
N LYS A 291 -24.64 -5.96 -33.09
CA LYS A 291 -25.81 -6.82 -32.84
C LYS A 291 -25.49 -8.24 -32.34
N ASN A 292 -24.28 -8.74 -32.62
CA ASN A 292 -23.79 -10.06 -32.22
C ASN A 292 -22.95 -10.01 -30.94
N PHE A 293 -22.61 -8.83 -30.44
CA PHE A 293 -21.96 -8.67 -29.13
C PHE A 293 -22.90 -9.18 -28.03
N ARG A 294 -22.32 -9.86 -27.03
CA ARG A 294 -23.04 -10.52 -25.93
C ARG A 294 -22.48 -10.12 -24.56
N PRO A 295 -22.64 -8.85 -24.13
CA PRO A 295 -22.16 -8.43 -22.83
C PRO A 295 -23.00 -9.01 -21.69
N PHE A 296 -22.36 -9.22 -20.55
CA PHE A 296 -22.98 -9.51 -19.27
C PHE A 296 -22.32 -8.64 -18.19
N VAL A 297 -22.99 -8.45 -17.07
CA VAL A 297 -22.42 -7.78 -15.90
C VAL A 297 -22.06 -8.84 -14.88
N LYS A 298 -20.79 -8.87 -14.46
CA LYS A 298 -20.31 -9.65 -13.32
C LYS A 298 -20.20 -8.67 -12.14
N CYS A 299 -20.68 -9.09 -10.98
CA CYS A 299 -20.54 -8.38 -9.73
C CYS A 299 -19.78 -9.26 -8.74
N GLU A 300 -18.73 -8.70 -8.15
CA GLU A 300 -17.91 -9.35 -7.13
C GLU A 300 -17.90 -8.50 -5.87
N LEU A 301 -18.17 -9.15 -4.73
CA LEU A 301 -18.15 -8.53 -3.43
C LEU A 301 -16.83 -8.91 -2.72
N HIS A 302 -15.99 -7.91 -2.50
CA HIS A 302 -14.74 -8.01 -1.77
C HIS A 302 -15.00 -7.68 -0.30
N VAL A 303 -14.99 -8.71 0.54
CA VAL A 303 -15.16 -8.62 1.99
C VAL A 303 -14.08 -9.44 2.67
N ASP A 304 -13.80 -9.09 3.92
CA ASP A 304 -12.89 -9.85 4.79
C ASP A 304 -13.38 -11.31 4.92
N LYS A 305 -12.51 -12.28 4.68
CA LYS A 305 -12.86 -13.71 4.71
C LYS A 305 -12.69 -14.32 6.10
N PRO A 306 -13.35 -15.46 6.41
CA PRO A 306 -13.14 -16.14 7.69
C PRO A 306 -11.67 -16.45 8.01
N GLU A 307 -10.90 -16.88 7.01
CA GLU A 307 -9.47 -17.22 7.14
C GLU A 307 -8.62 -15.97 7.40
N GLU A 308 -8.97 -14.86 6.72
CA GLU A 308 -8.33 -13.55 6.86
C GLU A 308 -8.61 -12.91 8.23
N ARG A 309 -9.68 -13.30 8.92
CA ARG A 309 -9.97 -12.89 10.30
C ARG A 309 -9.24 -13.71 11.35
N SER A 310 -9.10 -15.01 11.13
CA SER A 310 -8.61 -15.94 12.15
C SER A 310 -7.09 -16.05 12.22
N GLY A 311 -6.37 -15.37 11.32
CA GLY A 311 -4.92 -15.56 11.15
C GLY A 311 -4.59 -16.91 10.53
N ALA A 312 -5.51 -17.49 9.74
CA ALA A 312 -5.24 -18.72 9.02
C ALA A 312 -4.40 -18.44 7.76
N PHE A 313 -3.84 -19.51 7.19
CA PHE A 313 -3.12 -19.46 5.92
C PHE A 313 -4.01 -18.91 4.81
N ILE A 314 -3.52 -17.90 4.07
CA ILE A 314 -4.23 -17.29 2.95
C ILE A 314 -3.72 -17.92 1.66
N GLU A 315 -4.55 -18.78 1.05
CA GLU A 315 -4.21 -19.45 -0.21
C GLU A 315 -3.94 -18.43 -1.33
N GLY A 316 -2.89 -18.69 -2.13
CA GLY A 316 -2.55 -17.88 -3.30
C GLY A 316 -1.69 -16.64 -3.05
N GLY A 317 -1.25 -16.41 -1.81
CA GLY A 317 -0.18 -15.45 -1.51
C GLY A 317 -0.55 -14.00 -1.81
N GLY A 318 -1.79 -13.59 -1.51
CA GLY A 318 -2.25 -12.21 -1.69
C GLY A 318 -2.58 -11.83 -3.14
N ARG A 319 -2.54 -12.80 -4.07
CA ARG A 319 -3.08 -12.63 -5.41
C ARG A 319 -4.59 -12.40 -5.33
N ILE A 320 -5.09 -11.58 -6.25
CA ILE A 320 -6.52 -11.38 -6.39
C ILE A 320 -7.09 -12.67 -6.98
N HIS A 321 -7.85 -13.39 -6.16
CA HIS A 321 -8.65 -14.51 -6.60
C HIS A 321 -10.06 -14.01 -6.87
N GLU A 322 -10.72 -14.54 -7.90
CA GLU A 322 -12.15 -14.27 -8.11
C GLU A 322 -12.90 -14.55 -6.79
N GLY A 323 -13.53 -13.52 -6.22
CA GLY A 323 -14.07 -13.56 -4.86
C GLY A 323 -15.06 -14.70 -4.61
N GLU A 324 -15.17 -15.13 -3.35
CA GLU A 324 -16.15 -16.12 -2.90
C GLU A 324 -17.58 -15.69 -3.26
N TYR A 325 -17.84 -14.39 -3.16
CA TYR A 325 -19.13 -13.76 -3.42
C TYR A 325 -19.15 -13.13 -4.80
N LYS A 326 -19.54 -13.90 -5.82
CA LYS A 326 -19.68 -13.41 -7.19
C LYS A 326 -20.99 -13.86 -7.82
N GLN A 327 -21.62 -12.95 -8.54
CA GLN A 327 -22.81 -13.23 -9.35
C GLN A 327 -22.70 -12.53 -10.68
N LYS A 328 -23.48 -12.97 -11.66
CA LYS A 328 -23.51 -12.33 -12.97
C LYS A 328 -24.89 -12.39 -13.59
N THR A 329 -25.18 -11.43 -14.44
CA THR A 329 -26.38 -11.45 -15.27
C THR A 329 -26.27 -12.53 -16.36
N ILE A 330 -27.39 -12.90 -16.97
CA ILE A 330 -27.34 -13.53 -18.29
C ILE A 330 -26.76 -12.51 -19.29
N ALA A 331 -26.01 -13.00 -20.28
CA ALA A 331 -25.56 -12.16 -21.39
C ALA A 331 -26.73 -11.67 -22.24
N SER A 332 -26.80 -10.36 -22.49
CA SER A 332 -27.78 -9.74 -23.38
C SER A 332 -27.16 -9.43 -24.73
N LYS A 333 -27.93 -8.92 -25.69
CA LYS A 333 -27.43 -8.62 -27.05
C LYS A 333 -27.04 -7.15 -27.17
N THR A 334 -26.14 -6.87 -28.10
CA THR A 334 -25.73 -5.50 -28.50
C THR A 334 -24.80 -4.82 -27.49
N ASN A 335 -24.24 -3.68 -27.87
CA ASN A 335 -23.54 -2.75 -26.96
C ASN A 335 -24.50 -1.84 -26.16
N HIS A 336 -25.82 -2.05 -26.31
CA HIS A 336 -26.89 -1.44 -25.52
C HIS A 336 -27.77 -2.53 -24.90
N PRO A 337 -27.20 -3.43 -24.07
CA PRO A 337 -27.96 -4.53 -23.51
C PRO A 337 -29.10 -4.02 -22.62
N ASP A 338 -30.29 -4.55 -22.83
CA ASP A 338 -31.39 -4.48 -21.86
C ASP A 338 -31.42 -5.81 -21.11
N PHE A 339 -31.33 -5.77 -19.78
CA PHE A 339 -31.41 -6.93 -18.90
C PHE A 339 -32.82 -7.08 -18.28
N GLY A 340 -33.73 -6.14 -18.57
CA GLY A 340 -35.15 -6.19 -18.27
C GLY A 340 -35.57 -5.64 -16.91
N THR A 341 -36.84 -5.25 -16.79
CA THR A 341 -37.51 -4.97 -15.52
C THR A 341 -38.74 -5.86 -15.40
N ASN A 342 -38.66 -6.92 -14.58
CA ASN A 342 -39.79 -7.73 -14.10
C ASN A 342 -40.99 -7.86 -15.08
N THR A 343 -40.86 -8.68 -16.13
CA THR A 343 -42.04 -9.32 -16.74
C THR A 343 -42.42 -10.54 -15.89
N PRO A 344 -43.68 -10.66 -15.41
CA PRO A 344 -44.13 -11.87 -14.73
C PRO A 344 -43.94 -13.09 -15.65
N GLY A 345 -43.13 -14.06 -15.23
CA GLY A 345 -42.81 -15.27 -16.01
C GLY A 345 -41.50 -15.21 -16.82
N ALA A 346 -40.77 -14.09 -16.83
CA ALA A 346 -39.40 -14.05 -17.33
C ALA A 346 -38.44 -14.40 -16.18
N ASN A 347 -37.55 -15.37 -16.39
CA ASN A 347 -36.50 -15.71 -15.42
C ASN A 347 -35.69 -14.44 -15.09
N SER A 348 -35.85 -13.94 -13.87
CA SER A 348 -35.26 -12.71 -13.36
C SER A 348 -33.76 -12.89 -13.08
N ASN A 349 -32.95 -12.99 -14.13
CA ASN A 349 -31.50 -13.18 -14.02
C ASN A 349 -30.72 -11.86 -14.09
N ASN A 350 -31.36 -10.75 -13.70
CA ASN A 350 -30.74 -9.43 -13.62
C ASN A 350 -30.69 -8.87 -12.20
N LEU A 351 -31.18 -9.64 -11.22
CA LEU A 351 -31.02 -9.39 -9.80
C LEU A 351 -29.86 -10.23 -9.27
N LEU A 352 -28.86 -9.57 -8.68
CA LEU A 352 -27.70 -10.19 -8.06
C LEU A 352 -27.83 -10.04 -6.54
N GLU A 353 -28.00 -11.15 -5.82
CA GLU A 353 -28.38 -11.15 -4.39
C GLU A 353 -27.31 -11.77 -3.49
N PHE A 354 -26.61 -10.94 -2.73
CA PHE A 354 -25.65 -11.35 -1.73
C PHE A 354 -26.32 -11.31 -0.35
N ALA A 355 -26.82 -12.45 0.10
CA ALA A 355 -27.58 -12.57 1.34
C ALA A 355 -26.77 -13.24 2.45
N ASN A 356 -26.98 -12.79 3.69
CA ASN A 356 -26.39 -13.36 4.90
C ASN A 356 -24.86 -13.35 4.94
N ILE A 357 -24.20 -12.33 4.37
CA ILE A 357 -22.73 -12.25 4.42
C ILE A 357 -22.32 -11.76 5.81
N PRO A 358 -21.70 -12.61 6.66
CA PRO A 358 -21.49 -12.27 8.06
C PRO A 358 -20.22 -11.43 8.24
N LYS A 359 -20.14 -10.73 9.37
CA LYS A 359 -18.92 -10.06 9.85
C LYS A 359 -18.31 -9.03 8.89
N VAL A 360 -19.12 -8.40 8.05
CA VAL A 360 -18.68 -7.37 7.10
C VAL A 360 -18.26 -6.10 7.84
N VAL A 361 -17.08 -5.59 7.48
CA VAL A 361 -16.61 -4.24 7.84
C VAL A 361 -16.84 -3.35 6.62
N GLU A 362 -17.96 -2.61 6.62
CA GLU A 362 -18.44 -1.88 5.43
C GLU A 362 -17.39 -0.94 4.83
N GLN A 363 -16.61 -0.24 5.67
CA GLN A 363 -15.60 0.73 5.22
C GLN A 363 -14.38 0.09 4.53
N LEU A 364 -14.21 -1.23 4.66
CA LEU A 364 -13.12 -1.99 4.03
C LEU A 364 -13.68 -3.07 3.08
N SER A 365 -14.89 -2.86 2.57
CA SER A 365 -15.56 -3.78 1.66
C SER A 365 -15.92 -3.09 0.35
N PHE A 366 -15.80 -3.80 -0.77
CA PHE A 366 -15.94 -3.22 -2.10
C PHE A 366 -16.86 -4.06 -2.98
N VAL A 367 -17.57 -3.40 -3.88
CA VAL A 367 -18.34 -4.03 -4.96
C VAL A 367 -17.67 -3.66 -6.27
N ARG A 368 -17.34 -4.66 -7.07
CA ARG A 368 -16.76 -4.50 -8.40
C ARG A 368 -17.65 -5.08 -9.48
#